data_AF-A0AAE4Z5C3-F1
#
_entry.id   AF-A0AAE4Z5C3-F1
#
_cell.length_a   1.000
_cell.length_b   1.000
_cell.length_c   1.000
_cell.angle_alpha   90.00
_cell.angle_beta   90.00
_cell.angle_gamma   90.00
#
_symmetry.space_group_name_H-M   'P 1'
#
loop_
_entity.id
_entity.type
_entity.pdbx_description
1 polymer ?
#
loop_
_entity_poly.entity_id
_entity_poly.type
_entity_poly.pdbx_seq_one_letter_code
_entity_poly.pdbx_strand_id
1 'polypeptide(L)'
;MIFRHGVLSVLLFVMALAACAEARAQDPRLAARLEPEALTRVTALTDSARTEGLPLEPLVQRALEGAAKGANGARIVTAVHGLLQRLRQARSALGSDSEDAELVAGASALYVGADPTTLGELRDSRGDVSVTVPLVVLADLVQRGVPNDTVSAIVLRLTQAGVTDANLEELRRLVEQDIRAGATPGVAATTRAQGLLTNRRPPP
;
A
#
# COMPACT_ATOMS: atom_id res chain seq x y z
N MET A 1 3.29 32.05 -51.83
CA MET A 1 3.58 32.34 -50.42
C MET A 1 2.34 32.07 -49.55
N ILE A 2 1.76 30.85 -49.60
CA ILE A 2 0.47 30.50 -48.94
C ILE A 2 0.58 29.21 -48.11
N PHE A 3 1.55 28.33 -48.39
CA PHE A 3 1.75 27.05 -47.67
C PHE A 3 2.34 27.18 -46.26
N ARG A 4 2.94 28.32 -45.91
CA ARG A 4 3.67 28.48 -44.63
C ARG A 4 2.75 28.78 -43.43
N HIS A 5 1.51 29.19 -43.69
CA HIS A 5 0.51 29.51 -42.65
C HIS A 5 -0.35 28.29 -42.27
N GLY A 6 -0.60 27.37 -43.20
CA GLY A 6 -1.35 26.14 -42.92
C GLY A 6 -0.63 25.20 -41.95
N VAL A 7 0.68 25.03 -42.13
CA VAL A 7 1.51 24.18 -41.25
C VAL A 7 1.64 24.78 -39.85
N LEU A 8 1.75 26.11 -39.74
CA LEU A 8 1.83 26.81 -38.45
C LEU A 8 0.51 26.71 -37.66
N SER A 9 -0.64 26.84 -38.32
CA SER A 9 -1.96 26.69 -37.69
C SER A 9 -2.25 25.26 -37.24
N VAL A 10 -1.82 24.26 -38.01
CA VAL A 10 -1.97 22.84 -37.62
C VAL A 10 -1.06 22.51 -36.44
N LEU A 11 0.18 23.00 -36.41
CA LEU A 11 1.09 22.81 -35.26
C LEU A 11 0.54 23.46 -33.97
N LEU A 12 -0.01 24.67 -34.08
CA LEU A 12 -0.65 25.38 -32.95
C LEU A 12 -1.89 24.64 -32.43
N PHE A 13 -2.68 24.04 -33.33
CA PHE A 13 -3.87 23.29 -32.97
C PHE A 13 -3.55 21.95 -32.26
N VAL A 14 -2.52 21.24 -32.71
CA VAL A 14 -2.03 20.00 -32.06
C VAL A 14 -1.43 20.29 -30.69
N MET A 15 -0.65 21.38 -30.53
CA MET A 15 -0.16 21.80 -29.21
C MET A 15 -1.29 22.18 -28.25
N ALA A 16 -2.32 22.87 -28.73
CA ALA A 16 -3.47 23.26 -27.89
C ALA A 16 -4.28 22.04 -27.42
N LEU A 17 -4.40 21.00 -28.25
CA LEU A 17 -5.06 19.74 -27.87
C LEU A 17 -4.25 18.95 -26.83
N ALA A 18 -2.92 18.91 -26.95
CA ALA A 18 -2.05 18.27 -25.97
C ALA A 18 -2.14 18.95 -24.59
N ALA A 19 -2.07 20.29 -24.54
CA ALA A 19 -2.19 21.04 -23.30
C ALA A 19 -3.57 20.89 -22.62
N CYS A 20 -4.65 20.73 -23.40
CA CYS A 20 -6.00 20.55 -22.87
C CYS A 20 -6.27 19.11 -22.39
N ALA A 21 -5.52 18.12 -22.89
CA ALA A 21 -5.55 16.74 -22.40
C ALA A 21 -4.75 16.59 -21.09
N GLU A 22 -3.58 17.22 -21.01
CA GLU A 22 -2.75 17.27 -19.80
C GLU A 22 -3.49 17.90 -18.60
N ALA A 23 -4.26 18.98 -18.84
CA ALA A 23 -5.06 19.63 -17.81
C ALA A 23 -6.24 18.77 -17.28
N ARG A 24 -6.71 17.76 -18.03
CA ARG A 24 -7.78 16.84 -17.60
C ARG A 24 -7.26 15.57 -16.94
N ALA A 25 -5.99 15.23 -17.13
CA ALA A 25 -5.35 14.07 -16.49
C ALA A 25 -4.82 14.37 -15.07
N GLN A 26 -4.73 15.66 -14.70
CA GLN A 26 -4.25 16.10 -13.39
C GLN A 26 -5.37 16.02 -12.34
N ASP A 27 -5.11 15.33 -11.22
CA ASP A 27 -6.02 15.33 -10.08
C ASP A 27 -6.12 16.76 -9.51
N PRO A 28 -7.31 17.39 -9.50
CA PRO A 28 -7.47 18.79 -9.07
C PRO A 28 -7.05 19.01 -7.61
N ARG A 29 -7.09 17.96 -6.77
CA ARG A 29 -6.63 18.03 -5.37
C ARG A 29 -5.13 18.27 -5.29
N LEU A 30 -4.35 17.66 -6.19
CA LEU A 30 -2.89 17.83 -6.24
C LEU A 30 -2.53 19.24 -6.72
N ALA A 31 -3.18 19.70 -7.79
CA ALA A 31 -2.95 21.04 -8.34
C ALA A 31 -3.25 22.15 -7.33
N ALA A 32 -4.21 21.94 -6.44
CA ALA A 32 -4.56 22.89 -5.38
C ALA A 32 -3.54 22.96 -4.22
N ARG A 33 -2.61 22.00 -4.10
CA ARG A 33 -1.78 21.81 -2.90
C ARG A 33 -0.28 21.75 -3.15
N LEU A 34 0.17 21.43 -4.36
CA LEU A 34 1.58 21.24 -4.68
C LEU A 34 2.13 22.39 -5.51
N GLU A 35 3.39 22.77 -5.27
CA GLU A 35 4.10 23.65 -6.20
C GLU A 35 4.26 23.00 -7.60
N PRO A 36 4.42 23.79 -8.68
CA PRO A 36 4.38 23.28 -10.06
C PRO A 36 5.35 22.13 -10.34
N GLU A 37 6.59 22.22 -9.84
CA GLU A 37 7.61 21.19 -10.06
C GLU A 37 7.27 19.86 -9.36
N ALA A 38 6.72 19.93 -8.15
CA ALA A 38 6.25 18.76 -7.41
C ALA A 38 5.01 18.16 -8.08
N LEU A 39 4.08 19.00 -8.52
CA LEU A 39 2.88 18.58 -9.23
C LEU A 39 3.23 17.77 -10.49
N THR A 40 4.08 18.32 -11.38
CA THR A 40 4.49 17.62 -12.61
C THR A 40 5.08 16.23 -12.32
N ARG A 41 5.94 16.13 -11.31
CA ARG A 41 6.57 14.84 -10.95
C ARG A 41 5.58 13.85 -10.34
N VAL A 42 4.71 14.31 -9.44
CA VAL A 42 3.69 13.44 -8.83
C VAL A 42 2.69 12.96 -9.89
N THR A 43 2.28 13.83 -10.81
CA THR A 43 1.42 13.46 -11.95
C THR A 43 2.07 12.36 -12.78
N ALA A 44 3.35 12.49 -13.14
CA ALA A 44 4.06 11.45 -13.89
C ALA A 44 4.10 10.10 -13.15
N LEU A 45 4.25 10.11 -11.82
CA LEU A 45 4.20 8.89 -11.01
C LEU A 45 2.80 8.26 -10.99
N THR A 46 1.75 9.07 -10.88
CA THR A 46 0.36 8.57 -10.94
C THR A 46 -0.02 8.06 -12.32
N ASP A 47 0.52 8.67 -13.38
CA ASP A 47 0.31 8.21 -14.76
C ASP A 47 0.98 6.84 -14.98
N SER A 48 2.22 6.66 -14.49
CA SER A 48 2.90 5.36 -14.50
C SER A 48 2.07 4.29 -13.78
N ALA A 49 1.60 4.58 -12.57
CA ALA A 49 0.77 3.68 -11.80
C ALA A 49 -0.53 3.30 -12.56
N ARG A 50 -1.14 4.27 -13.25
CA ARG A 50 -2.35 4.06 -14.06
C ARG A 50 -2.07 3.11 -15.22
N THR A 51 -0.97 3.33 -15.94
CA THR A 51 -0.55 2.45 -17.05
C THR A 51 -0.28 1.02 -16.58
N GLU A 52 0.18 0.85 -15.34
CA GLU A 52 0.46 -0.45 -14.74
C GLU A 52 -0.74 -1.10 -14.05
N GLY A 53 -1.91 -0.44 -14.01
CA GLY A 53 -3.09 -0.95 -13.29
C GLY A 53 -2.88 -1.05 -11.78
N LEU A 54 -2.11 -0.13 -11.20
CA LEU A 54 -1.90 -0.03 -9.75
C LEU A 54 -2.87 0.98 -9.11
N PRO A 55 -3.22 0.80 -7.82
CA PRO A 55 -4.16 1.69 -7.15
C PRO A 55 -3.61 3.11 -7.05
N LEU A 56 -4.38 4.08 -7.56
CA LEU A 56 -3.97 5.49 -7.68
C LEU A 56 -4.21 6.30 -6.41
N GLU A 57 -5.35 6.07 -5.75
CA GLU A 57 -5.77 6.86 -4.59
C GLU A 57 -4.72 6.88 -3.46
N PRO A 58 -4.01 5.78 -3.12
CA PRO A 58 -2.93 5.82 -2.13
C PRO A 58 -1.79 6.78 -2.48
N LEU A 59 -1.44 6.91 -3.76
CA LEU A 59 -0.39 7.82 -4.23
C LEU A 59 -0.82 9.29 -4.08
N VAL A 60 -2.07 9.59 -4.47
CA VAL A 60 -2.65 10.92 -4.32
C VAL A 60 -2.73 11.30 -2.84
N GLN A 61 -3.27 10.41 -2.00
CA GLN A 61 -3.36 10.64 -0.55
C GLN A 61 -1.99 10.84 0.09
N ARG A 62 -0.96 10.08 -0.32
CA ARG A 62 0.41 10.28 0.18
C ARG A 62 0.95 11.67 -0.16
N ALA A 63 0.66 12.17 -1.36
CA ALA A 63 1.08 13.50 -1.76
C ALA A 63 0.35 14.59 -0.96
N LEU A 64 -0.97 14.47 -0.81
CA LEU A 64 -1.79 15.39 -0.03
C LEU A 64 -1.43 15.40 1.45
N GLU A 65 -1.12 14.23 2.02
CA GLU A 65 -0.61 14.08 3.39
C GLU A 65 0.71 14.85 3.57
N GLY A 66 1.65 14.69 2.64
CA GLY A 66 2.92 15.41 2.66
C GLY A 66 2.72 16.92 2.59
N ALA A 67 1.85 17.40 1.70
CA ALA A 67 1.51 18.81 1.59
C ALA A 67 0.84 19.35 2.87
N ALA A 68 -0.10 18.60 3.45
CA ALA A 68 -0.77 18.96 4.71
C ALA A 68 0.22 19.04 5.89
N LYS A 69 1.29 18.23 5.87
CA LYS A 69 2.38 18.25 6.84
C LYS A 69 3.44 19.32 6.56
N GLY A 70 3.28 20.13 5.51
CA GLY A 70 4.25 21.15 5.11
C GLY A 70 5.58 20.58 4.61
N ALA A 71 5.60 19.33 4.12
CA ALA A 71 6.79 18.77 3.51
C ALA A 71 7.13 19.49 2.20
N ASN A 72 8.42 19.69 1.92
CA ASN A 72 8.83 20.23 0.62
C ASN A 72 8.54 19.24 -0.52
N GLY A 73 8.41 19.73 -1.76
CA GLY A 73 8.08 18.90 -2.92
C GLY A 73 9.02 17.74 -3.17
N ALA A 74 10.32 17.89 -2.92
CA ALA A 74 11.28 16.80 -3.08
C ALA A 74 10.99 15.62 -2.14
N ARG A 75 10.63 15.90 -0.87
CA ARG A 75 10.23 14.86 0.09
C ARG A 75 8.89 14.24 -0.27
N ILE A 76 7.94 15.03 -0.77
CA ILE A 76 6.65 14.53 -1.25
C ILE A 76 6.87 13.55 -2.41
N VAL A 77 7.62 13.95 -3.44
CA VAL A 77 7.92 13.13 -4.61
C VAL A 77 8.63 11.84 -4.21
N THR A 78 9.61 11.92 -3.30
CA THR A 78 10.32 10.74 -2.78
C THR A 78 9.37 9.78 -2.08
N ALA A 79 8.45 10.28 -1.25
CA ALA A 79 7.47 9.46 -0.54
C ALA A 79 6.48 8.78 -1.48
N VAL A 80 5.97 9.50 -2.48
CA VAL A 80 5.06 8.97 -3.51
C VAL A 80 5.77 7.92 -4.36
N HIS A 81 6.99 8.19 -4.81
CA HIS A 81 7.80 7.24 -5.58
C HIS A 81 8.06 5.96 -4.78
N GLY A 82 8.44 6.09 -3.50
CA GLY A 82 8.63 4.94 -2.63
C GLY A 82 7.36 4.11 -2.44
N LEU A 83 6.19 4.75 -2.34
CA LEU A 83 4.91 4.04 -2.27
C LEU A 83 4.62 3.29 -3.58
N LEU A 84 4.85 3.92 -4.73
CA LEU A 84 4.71 3.27 -6.04
C LEU A 84 5.59 2.01 -6.16
N GLN A 85 6.85 2.06 -5.72
CA GLN A 85 7.72 0.88 -5.74
C GLN A 85 7.21 -0.25 -4.85
N ARG A 86 6.64 0.07 -3.68
CA ARG A 86 6.05 -0.95 -2.80
C ARG A 86 4.78 -1.55 -3.37
N LEU A 87 3.95 -0.78 -4.08
CA LEU A 87 2.79 -1.32 -4.80
C LEU A 87 3.23 -2.30 -5.90
N ARG A 88 4.29 -1.98 -6.65
CA ARG A 88 4.88 -2.89 -7.64
C ARG A 88 5.42 -4.16 -7.00
N GLN A 89 6.15 -4.03 -5.89
CA GLN A 89 6.70 -5.17 -5.17
C GLN A 89 5.60 -6.06 -4.57
N ALA A 90 4.55 -5.46 -4.01
CA ALA A 90 3.36 -6.19 -3.55
C ALA A 90 2.68 -6.93 -4.72
N ARG A 91 2.49 -6.29 -5.88
CA ARG A 91 1.96 -6.93 -7.09
C ARG A 91 2.81 -8.11 -7.53
N SER A 92 4.13 -7.97 -7.50
CA SER A 92 5.05 -9.06 -7.83
C SER A 92 4.97 -10.24 -6.86
N ALA A 93 4.77 -9.98 -5.56
CA ALA A 93 4.71 -11.01 -4.54
C ALA A 93 3.33 -11.71 -4.48
N LEU A 94 2.26 -10.95 -4.67
CA LEU A 94 0.88 -11.43 -4.50
C LEU A 94 0.23 -11.92 -5.80
N GLY A 95 0.82 -11.60 -6.96
CA GLY A 95 0.35 -12.02 -8.28
C GLY A 95 -0.40 -10.94 -9.07
N SER A 96 -0.47 -11.14 -10.39
CA SER A 96 -1.10 -10.21 -11.35
C SER A 96 -2.56 -9.90 -11.05
N ASP A 97 -3.26 -10.85 -10.43
CA ASP A 97 -4.71 -10.79 -10.25
C ASP A 97 -5.11 -10.25 -8.86
N SER A 98 -4.13 -9.83 -8.06
CA SER A 98 -4.40 -9.25 -6.73
C SER A 98 -5.29 -8.02 -6.80
N GLU A 99 -6.21 -7.91 -5.85
CA GLU A 99 -7.10 -6.78 -5.74
C GLU A 99 -6.36 -5.54 -5.20
N ASP A 100 -6.90 -4.35 -5.46
CA ASP A 100 -6.33 -3.08 -5.01
C ASP A 100 -6.12 -3.04 -3.49
N ALA A 101 -7.08 -3.58 -2.71
CA ALA A 101 -6.98 -3.63 -1.25
C ALA A 101 -5.79 -4.49 -0.79
N GLU A 102 -5.52 -5.59 -1.48
CA GLU A 102 -4.41 -6.50 -1.18
C GLU A 102 -3.07 -5.85 -1.52
N LEU A 103 -2.99 -5.13 -2.64
CA LEU A 103 -1.81 -4.37 -3.00
C LEU A 103 -1.50 -3.27 -1.98
N VAL A 104 -2.52 -2.55 -1.51
CA VAL A 104 -2.36 -1.49 -0.51
C VAL A 104 -1.91 -2.07 0.84
N ALA A 105 -2.52 -3.19 1.26
CA ALA A 105 -2.13 -3.89 2.47
C ALA A 105 -0.70 -4.44 2.36
N GLY A 106 -0.35 -5.05 1.22
CA GLY A 106 0.99 -5.56 0.94
C GLY A 106 2.04 -4.46 0.91
N ALA A 107 1.76 -3.32 0.27
CA ALA A 107 2.67 -2.17 0.27
C ALA A 107 2.88 -1.60 1.68
N SER A 108 1.86 -1.66 2.55
CA SER A 108 1.95 -1.27 3.96
C SER A 108 2.80 -2.24 4.77
N ALA A 109 2.64 -3.55 4.55
CA ALA A 109 3.49 -4.59 5.16
C ALA A 109 4.96 -4.42 4.76
N LEU A 110 5.25 -4.21 3.47
CA LEU A 110 6.59 -3.95 2.96
C LEU A 110 7.17 -2.65 3.53
N TYR A 111 6.35 -1.62 3.70
CA TYR A 111 6.79 -0.34 4.28
C TYR A 111 7.32 -0.51 5.71
N VAL A 112 6.71 -1.38 6.51
CA VAL A 112 7.13 -1.66 7.89
C VAL A 112 8.20 -2.76 7.97
N GLY A 113 8.69 -3.24 6.82
CA GLY A 113 9.84 -4.14 6.72
C GLY A 113 9.49 -5.62 6.59
N ALA A 114 8.24 -6.00 6.30
CA ALA A 114 7.91 -7.38 5.95
C ALA A 114 8.67 -7.84 4.71
N ASP A 115 9.01 -9.12 4.66
CA ASP A 115 9.68 -9.71 3.50
C ASP A 115 8.66 -10.01 2.37
N PRO A 116 8.97 -9.72 1.10
CA PRO A 116 8.12 -10.07 -0.04
C PRO A 116 7.79 -11.57 -0.14
N THR A 117 8.69 -12.45 0.29
CA THR A 117 8.45 -13.89 0.33
C THR A 117 7.32 -14.24 1.30
N THR A 118 7.25 -13.59 2.47
CA THR A 118 6.15 -13.75 3.42
C THR A 118 4.80 -13.35 2.81
N LEU A 119 4.77 -12.30 1.97
CA LEU A 119 3.55 -11.91 1.24
C LEU A 119 3.09 -13.03 0.30
N GLY A 120 4.01 -13.61 -0.46
CA GLY A 120 3.73 -14.74 -1.35
C GLY A 120 3.23 -15.97 -0.59
N GLU A 121 3.90 -16.34 0.51
CA GLU A 121 3.50 -17.47 1.36
C GLU A 121 2.09 -17.28 1.97
N LEU A 122 1.73 -16.05 2.34
CA LEU A 122 0.38 -15.74 2.82
C LEU A 122 -0.67 -15.88 1.71
N ARG A 123 -0.36 -15.46 0.47
CA ARG A 123 -1.21 -15.66 -0.70
C ARG A 123 -1.41 -17.15 -0.97
N ASP A 124 -0.32 -17.91 -1.03
CA ASP A 124 -0.38 -19.35 -1.30
C ASP A 124 -1.19 -20.09 -0.23
N SER A 125 -1.08 -19.66 1.03
CA SER A 125 -1.84 -20.24 2.14
C SER A 125 -3.35 -19.96 2.08
N ARG A 126 -3.76 -18.89 1.38
CA ARG A 126 -5.16 -18.45 1.26
C ARG A 126 -5.81 -18.82 -0.07
N GLY A 127 -5.01 -19.08 -1.11
CA GLY A 127 -5.50 -19.29 -2.47
C GLY A 127 -6.35 -18.11 -2.95
N ASP A 128 -7.59 -18.39 -3.33
CA ASP A 128 -8.54 -17.39 -3.85
C ASP A 128 -9.15 -16.51 -2.74
N VAL A 129 -8.93 -16.82 -1.45
CA VAL A 129 -9.42 -16.01 -0.35
C VAL A 129 -8.51 -14.78 -0.18
N SER A 130 -9.13 -13.62 0.09
CA SER A 130 -8.37 -12.38 0.26
C SER A 130 -7.29 -12.48 1.35
N VAL A 131 -6.12 -11.91 1.06
CA VAL A 131 -5.01 -11.74 2.01
C VAL A 131 -4.97 -10.37 2.69
N THR A 132 -5.94 -9.50 2.41
CA THR A 132 -5.98 -8.12 2.94
C THR A 132 -5.85 -8.09 4.46
N VAL A 133 -6.69 -8.86 5.18
CA VAL A 133 -6.70 -8.84 6.65
C VAL A 133 -5.39 -9.39 7.26
N PRO A 134 -4.88 -10.57 6.85
CA PRO A 134 -3.56 -11.04 7.29
C PRO A 134 -2.44 -10.00 7.10
N LEU A 135 -2.39 -9.33 5.94
CA LEU A 135 -1.37 -8.32 5.65
C LEU A 135 -1.52 -7.06 6.52
N VAL A 136 -2.75 -6.60 6.75
CA VAL A 136 -3.03 -5.49 7.66
C VAL A 136 -2.62 -5.82 9.10
N VAL A 137 -2.93 -7.04 9.57
CA VAL A 137 -2.54 -7.50 10.91
C VAL A 137 -1.03 -7.60 11.04
N LEU A 138 -0.34 -8.14 10.02
CA LEU A 138 1.12 -8.15 9.98
C LEU A 138 1.68 -6.72 10.12
N ALA A 139 1.22 -5.80 9.27
CA ALA A 139 1.73 -4.43 9.26
C ALA A 139 1.49 -3.69 10.59
N ASP A 140 0.32 -3.89 11.20
CA ASP A 140 -0.05 -3.25 12.47
C ASP A 140 0.75 -3.80 13.65
N LEU A 141 0.96 -5.12 13.74
CA LEU A 141 1.75 -5.72 14.82
C LEU A 141 3.21 -5.26 14.78
N VAL A 142 3.80 -5.13 13.59
CA VAL A 142 5.17 -4.58 13.45
C VAL A 142 5.22 -3.12 13.92
N GLN A 143 4.23 -2.29 13.54
CA GLN A 143 4.16 -0.89 14.00
C GLN A 143 4.04 -0.77 15.53
N ARG A 144 3.47 -1.77 16.20
CA ARG A 144 3.38 -1.84 17.66
C ARG A 144 4.66 -2.35 18.34
N GLY A 145 5.72 -2.58 17.58
CA GLY A 145 7.02 -3.00 18.09
C GLY A 145 7.16 -4.51 18.27
N VAL A 146 6.28 -5.32 17.68
CA VAL A 146 6.52 -6.77 17.59
C VAL A 146 7.63 -7.00 16.54
N PRO A 147 8.67 -7.79 16.85
CA PRO A 147 9.76 -8.07 15.90
C PRO A 147 9.23 -8.71 14.60
N ASN A 148 9.79 -8.32 13.45
CA ASN A 148 9.28 -8.74 12.13
C ASN A 148 9.21 -10.26 11.97
N ASP A 149 10.31 -10.97 12.26
CA ASP A 149 10.38 -12.44 12.18
C ASP A 149 9.30 -13.11 13.04
N THR A 150 9.04 -12.56 14.23
CA THR A 150 7.99 -13.04 15.13
C THR A 150 6.60 -12.83 14.55
N VAL A 151 6.31 -11.65 13.98
CA VAL A 151 5.02 -11.37 13.35
C VAL A 151 4.80 -12.27 12.14
N SER A 152 5.78 -12.35 11.24
CA SER A 152 5.71 -13.18 10.03
C SER A 152 5.43 -14.63 10.37
N ALA A 153 6.16 -15.20 11.35
CA ALA A 153 5.93 -16.57 11.82
C ALA A 153 4.54 -16.76 12.45
N ILE A 154 4.04 -15.79 13.23
CA ILE A 154 2.72 -15.86 13.85
C ILE A 154 1.61 -15.81 12.80
N VAL A 155 1.63 -14.79 11.94
CA VAL A 155 0.56 -14.54 10.97
C VAL A 155 0.50 -15.67 9.95
N LEU A 156 1.66 -16.13 9.45
CA LEU A 156 1.72 -17.27 8.54
C LEU A 156 1.11 -18.52 9.17
N ARG A 157 1.51 -18.87 10.40
CA ARG A 157 0.99 -20.04 11.10
C ARG A 157 -0.52 -19.95 11.38
N LEU A 158 -1.02 -18.77 11.75
CA LEU A 158 -2.46 -18.56 11.98
C LEU A 158 -3.24 -18.68 10.67
N THR A 159 -2.72 -18.12 9.57
CA THR A 159 -3.32 -18.22 8.24
C THR A 159 -3.33 -19.67 7.74
N GLN A 160 -2.22 -20.41 7.86
CA GLN A 160 -2.13 -21.83 7.50
C GLN A 160 -3.05 -22.71 8.36
N ALA A 161 -3.22 -22.37 9.64
CA ALA A 161 -4.20 -23.03 10.48
C ALA A 161 -5.65 -22.71 10.06
N GLY A 162 -5.88 -21.75 9.16
CA GLY A 162 -7.17 -21.30 8.67
C GLY A 162 -7.89 -20.32 9.60
N VAL A 163 -7.17 -19.63 10.49
CA VAL A 163 -7.79 -18.68 11.45
C VAL A 163 -8.54 -17.60 10.66
N THR A 164 -9.79 -17.36 11.07
CA THR A 164 -10.69 -16.42 10.39
C THR A 164 -10.20 -14.99 10.54
N ASP A 165 -10.60 -14.13 9.60
CA ASP A 165 -10.25 -12.71 9.62
C ASP A 165 -10.73 -12.01 10.90
N ALA A 166 -11.95 -12.32 11.36
CA ALA A 166 -12.47 -11.80 12.63
C ALA A 166 -11.57 -12.14 13.83
N ASN A 167 -10.99 -13.35 13.86
CA ASN A 167 -10.08 -13.76 14.92
C ASN A 167 -8.69 -13.10 14.79
N LEU A 168 -8.23 -12.82 13.57
CA LEU A 168 -7.00 -12.05 13.33
C LEU A 168 -7.16 -10.59 13.75
N GLU A 169 -8.32 -9.98 13.51
CA GLU A 169 -8.64 -8.64 13.99
C GLU A 169 -8.77 -8.59 15.51
N GLU A 170 -9.37 -9.61 16.12
CA GLU A 170 -9.46 -9.71 17.56
C GLU A 170 -8.08 -9.92 18.21
N LEU A 171 -7.21 -10.73 17.59
CA LEU A 171 -5.80 -10.84 17.98
C LEU A 171 -5.15 -9.45 18.04
N ARG A 172 -5.30 -8.65 16.98
CA ARG A 172 -4.77 -7.29 16.90
C ARG A 172 -5.22 -6.43 18.08
N ARG A 173 -6.53 -6.44 18.36
CA ARG A 173 -7.14 -5.68 19.46
C ARG A 173 -6.65 -6.14 20.84
N LEU A 174 -6.49 -7.45 21.04
CA LEU A 174 -6.01 -8.00 22.31
C LEU A 174 -4.53 -7.72 22.54
N VAL A 175 -3.69 -7.82 21.51
CA VAL A 175 -2.27 -7.47 21.61
C VAL A 175 -2.09 -5.99 21.95
N GLU A 176 -2.88 -5.11 21.32
CA GLU A 176 -2.92 -3.71 21.69
C GLU A 176 -3.24 -3.51 23.18
N GLN A 177 -4.27 -4.20 23.66
CA GLN A 177 -4.72 -4.09 25.04
C GLN A 177 -3.62 -4.53 26.02
N ASP A 178 -2.92 -5.63 25.72
CA ASP A 178 -1.82 -6.13 26.54
C ASP A 178 -0.63 -5.16 26.56
N ILE A 179 -0.26 -4.59 25.41
CA ILE A 179 0.82 -3.61 25.31
C ILE A 179 0.47 -2.36 26.13
N ARG A 180 -0.78 -1.88 26.04
CA ARG A 180 -1.26 -0.77 26.89
C ARG A 180 -1.25 -1.10 28.38
N ALA A 181 -1.40 -2.38 28.73
CA ALA A 181 -1.27 -2.87 30.11
C ALA A 181 0.19 -3.11 30.55
N GLY A 182 1.18 -2.83 29.70
CA GLY A 182 2.60 -2.92 30.02
C GLY A 182 3.28 -4.22 29.57
N ALA A 183 2.58 -5.09 28.83
CA ALA A 183 3.21 -6.28 28.28
C ALA A 183 4.23 -5.93 27.18
N THR A 184 5.31 -6.72 27.10
CA THR A 184 6.25 -6.62 25.97
C THR A 184 5.55 -7.03 24.66
N PRO A 185 5.64 -6.25 23.56
CA PRO A 185 4.89 -6.52 22.33
C PRO A 185 5.05 -7.95 21.78
N GLY A 186 6.28 -8.45 21.71
CA GLY A 186 6.55 -9.82 21.26
C GLY A 186 5.90 -10.89 22.12
N VAL A 187 5.89 -10.71 23.44
CA VAL A 187 5.26 -11.64 24.38
C VAL A 187 3.74 -11.58 24.23
N ALA A 188 3.16 -10.39 24.18
CA ALA A 188 1.71 -10.22 23.98
C ALA A 188 1.23 -10.91 22.68
N ALA A 189 1.91 -10.66 21.56
CA ALA A 189 1.59 -11.25 20.27
C ALA A 189 1.67 -12.78 20.28
N THR A 190 2.78 -13.33 20.81
CA THR A 190 2.99 -14.79 20.86
C THR A 190 1.96 -15.48 21.77
N THR A 191 1.69 -14.95 22.96
CA THR A 191 0.70 -15.50 23.89
C THR A 191 -0.71 -15.50 23.29
N ARG A 192 -1.14 -14.38 22.70
CA ARG A 192 -2.48 -14.30 22.09
C ARG A 192 -2.64 -15.20 20.88
N ALA A 193 -1.61 -15.28 20.03
CA ALA A 193 -1.60 -16.19 18.89
C ALA A 193 -1.66 -17.67 19.31
N GLN A 194 -0.94 -18.06 20.36
CA GLN A 194 -1.01 -19.42 20.91
C GLN A 194 -2.43 -19.77 21.39
N GLY A 195 -3.11 -18.85 22.09
CA GLY A 195 -4.49 -19.06 22.54
C GLY A 195 -5.47 -19.33 21.40
N LEU A 196 -5.31 -18.64 20.26
CA LEU A 196 -6.14 -18.88 19.07
C LEU A 196 -5.88 -20.27 18.45
N LEU A 197 -4.64 -20.74 18.49
CA LEU A 197 -4.27 -22.06 17.96
C LEU A 197 -4.78 -23.19 18.86
N THR A 198 -4.75 -23.02 20.19
CA THR A 198 -5.21 -24.03 21.14
C THR A 198 -6.73 -24.17 21.15
N ASN A 199 -7.47 -23.06 21.09
CA ASN A 199 -8.94 -23.07 21.11
C ASN A 199 -9.56 -23.71 19.86
N ARG A 200 -8.75 -23.97 18.83
CA ARG A 200 -9.18 -24.60 17.58
C ARG A 200 -9.03 -26.13 17.57
N ARG A 201 -8.29 -26.70 18.51
CA ARG A 201 -8.09 -28.16 18.57
C ARG A 201 -9.38 -28.81 19.06
N PRO A 202 -9.99 -29.76 18.32
CA PRO A 202 -11.08 -30.57 18.87
C PRO A 202 -10.57 -31.28 20.15
N PRO A 203 -11.42 -31.52 21.17
CA PRO A 203 -11.04 -32.40 22.27
C PRO A 203 -10.64 -33.78 21.71
N PRO A 204 -9.69 -34.48 22.37
CA PRO A 204 -9.29 -35.82 21.97
C PRO A 204 -10.45 -36.82 21.97
#